data_AF-A0A261A9T7-F1
#
_entry.id   AF-A0A261A9T7-F1
#
_cell.length_a   1.000
_cell.length_b   1.000
_cell.length_c   1.000
_cell.angle_alpha   90.00
_cell.angle_beta   90.00
_cell.angle_gamma   90.00
#
_symmetry.space_group_name_H-M   'P 1'
#
loop_
_entity.id
_entity.type
_entity.pdbx_description
1 polymer ?
#
loop_
_entity_poly.entity_id
_entity_poly.type
_entity_poly.pdbx_seq_one_letter_code
_entity_poly.pdbx_strand_id
1 'polypeptide(L)'
;MKVFQLFIILTFVVLTTFASSNPFCKFCSPAISIPTDWATVQKLLKIGCGNLGSAGKACGALVEALDLDSSYTKMYPNMVDLREAGCKVYC
;
A
#
# COMPACT_ATOMS: atom_id res chain seq x y z
N MET A 1 3.27 32.41 -22.48
CA MET A 1 2.12 32.55 -21.55
C MET A 1 1.30 31.27 -21.38
N LYS A 2 1.14 30.39 -22.39
CA LYS A 2 0.32 29.16 -22.28
C LYS A 2 0.95 28.02 -21.45
N VAL A 3 2.29 27.90 -21.43
CA VAL A 3 2.99 26.82 -20.70
C VAL A 3 2.99 27.04 -19.19
N PHE A 4 3.07 28.31 -18.75
CA PHE A 4 3.06 28.67 -17.32
C PHE A 4 1.70 28.37 -16.68
N GLN A 5 0.60 28.56 -17.42
CA GLN A 5 -0.74 28.19 -16.97
C GLN A 5 -0.91 26.66 -16.85
N LEU A 6 -0.26 25.90 -17.72
CA LEU A 6 -0.29 24.43 -17.68
C LEU A 6 0.44 23.88 -16.45
N PHE A 7 1.56 24.50 -16.06
CA PHE A 7 2.28 24.18 -14.83
C PHE A 7 1.45 24.49 -13.57
N ILE A 8 0.74 25.63 -13.55
CA ILE A 8 -0.11 26.01 -12.42
C ILE A 8 -1.28 25.03 -12.25
N ILE A 9 -1.90 24.60 -13.35
CA ILE A 9 -3.01 23.62 -13.31
C ILE A 9 -2.51 22.26 -12.81
N LEU A 10 -1.34 21.79 -13.26
CA LEU A 10 -0.72 20.55 -12.77
C LEU A 10 -0.42 20.61 -11.27
N THR A 11 0.10 21.73 -10.76
CA THR A 11 0.32 21.89 -9.30
C THR A 11 -0.99 21.94 -8.51
N PHE A 12 -2.06 22.54 -9.07
CA PHE A 12 -3.35 22.63 -8.40
C PHE A 12 -4.09 21.27 -8.36
N VAL A 13 -3.92 20.43 -9.38
CA VAL A 13 -4.46 19.05 -9.38
C VAL A 13 -3.80 18.19 -8.32
N VAL A 14 -2.48 18.33 -8.10
CA VAL A 14 -1.76 17.60 -7.03
C VAL A 14 -2.19 18.09 -5.64
N LEU A 15 -2.48 19.37 -5.48
CA LEU A 15 -2.93 19.97 -4.21
C LEU A 15 -4.41 19.71 -3.89
N THR A 16 -5.25 19.34 -4.85
CA THR A 16 -6.70 19.16 -4.64
C THR A 16 -7.12 17.72 -4.38
N THR A 17 -6.21 16.74 -4.47
CA THR A 17 -6.52 15.34 -4.14
C THR A 17 -6.58 15.02 -2.64
N PHE A 18 -6.41 16.01 -1.76
CA PHE A 18 -6.52 15.81 -0.30
C PHE A 18 -7.95 15.91 0.25
N ALA A 19 -8.97 16.16 -0.59
CA ALA A 19 -10.36 16.28 -0.15
C ALA A 19 -11.17 14.97 -0.17
N SER A 20 -10.61 13.87 -0.69
CA SER A 20 -11.13 12.52 -0.44
C SER A 20 -10.18 11.84 0.55
N SER A 21 -10.70 11.36 1.69
CA SER A 21 -9.96 10.56 2.69
C SER A 21 -8.82 9.77 2.05
N ASN A 22 -7.57 10.06 2.43
CA ASN A 22 -6.39 9.44 1.83
C ASN A 22 -6.62 7.91 1.80
N PRO A 23 -6.55 7.24 0.62
CA PRO A 23 -6.85 5.82 0.51
C PRO A 23 -5.98 4.97 1.44
N PHE A 24 -4.81 5.49 1.85
CA PHE A 24 -3.98 4.93 2.91
C PHE A 24 -4.71 4.77 4.24
N CYS A 25 -5.61 5.69 4.61
CA CYS A 25 -6.34 5.68 5.87
C CYS A 25 -7.27 4.49 6.05
N LYS A 26 -7.64 3.80 4.95
CA LYS A 26 -8.33 2.51 5.06
C LYS A 26 -7.49 1.49 5.84
N PHE A 27 -6.17 1.51 5.66
CA PHE A 27 -5.23 0.67 6.41
C PHE A 27 -5.12 1.07 7.88
N CYS A 28 -5.59 2.25 8.29
CA CYS A 28 -5.61 2.68 9.69
C CYS A 28 -6.82 2.17 10.46
N SER A 29 -7.80 1.58 9.77
CA SER A 29 -8.98 1.00 10.41
C SER A 29 -8.59 -0.17 11.32
N PRO A 30 -9.11 -0.23 12.56
CA PRO A 30 -8.89 -1.37 13.45
C PRO A 30 -9.44 -2.69 12.87
N ALA A 31 -10.36 -2.62 11.90
CA ALA A 31 -10.87 -3.79 11.19
C ALA A 31 -9.83 -4.43 10.23
N ILE A 32 -8.77 -3.69 9.87
CA ILE A 32 -7.67 -4.20 9.05
C ILE A 32 -6.48 -4.44 9.97
N SER A 33 -6.19 -5.69 10.30
CA SER A 33 -4.97 -6.06 11.04
C SER A 33 -3.87 -6.47 10.06
N ILE A 34 -2.62 -6.15 10.41
CA ILE A 34 -1.46 -6.74 9.74
C ILE A 34 -1.38 -8.20 10.19
N PRO A 35 -1.42 -9.18 9.27
CA PRO A 35 -1.29 -10.59 9.64
C PRO A 35 0.02 -10.86 10.38
N THR A 36 0.03 -11.83 11.29
CA THR A 36 1.21 -12.14 12.12
C THR A 36 2.18 -13.13 11.46
N ASP A 37 1.78 -13.73 10.35
CA ASP A 37 2.54 -14.75 9.63
C ASP A 37 2.64 -14.43 8.12
N TRP A 38 3.77 -14.81 7.52
CA TRP A 38 4.02 -14.57 6.10
C TRP A 38 3.06 -15.34 5.20
N ALA A 39 2.69 -16.58 5.55
CA ALA A 39 1.77 -17.37 4.75
C ALA A 39 0.41 -16.67 4.53
N THR A 40 -0.13 -16.00 5.55
CA THR A 40 -1.35 -15.20 5.43
C THR A 40 -1.13 -13.96 4.56
N VAL A 41 -0.01 -13.25 4.74
CA VAL A 41 0.34 -12.11 3.87
C VAL A 41 0.48 -12.53 2.41
N GLN A 42 1.17 -13.63 2.15
CA GLN A 42 1.40 -14.18 0.82
C GLN A 42 0.08 -14.53 0.14
N LYS A 43 -0.89 -15.10 0.87
CA LYS A 43 -2.26 -15.33 0.36
C LYS A 43 -2.95 -14.02 -0.01
N LEU A 44 -2.91 -13.00 0.85
CA LEU A 44 -3.51 -11.69 0.59
C LEU A 44 -2.87 -10.99 -0.62
N LEU A 45 -1.54 -11.05 -0.74
CA LEU A 45 -0.81 -10.52 -1.88
C LEU A 45 -1.19 -11.24 -3.18
N LYS A 46 -1.33 -12.58 -3.16
CA LYS A 46 -1.82 -13.35 -4.32
C LYS A 46 -3.25 -12.95 -4.73
N ILE A 47 -4.15 -12.70 -3.76
CA ILE A 47 -5.49 -12.16 -4.04
C ILE A 47 -5.38 -10.78 -4.71
N GLY A 48 -4.51 -9.90 -4.18
CA GLY A 48 -4.21 -8.60 -4.76
C GLY A 48 -3.70 -8.70 -6.20
N CYS A 49 -2.79 -9.65 -6.48
CA CYS A 49 -2.30 -9.93 -7.83
C CYS A 49 -3.42 -10.28 -8.81
N GLY A 50 -4.50 -10.93 -8.37
CA GLY A 50 -5.66 -11.23 -9.21
C GLY A 50 -6.33 -9.98 -9.80
N ASN A 51 -6.19 -8.82 -9.13
CA ASN A 51 -6.76 -7.55 -9.58
C ASN A 51 -5.88 -6.82 -10.62
N LEU A 52 -4.68 -7.33 -10.93
CA LEU A 52 -3.72 -6.69 -11.84
C LEU A 52 -3.91 -7.06 -13.33
N GLY A 53 -4.99 -7.77 -13.67
CA GLY A 53 -5.28 -8.17 -15.06
C GLY A 53 -4.13 -8.99 -15.66
N SER A 54 -3.60 -8.56 -16.81
CA SER A 54 -2.51 -9.26 -17.51
C SER A 54 -1.22 -9.40 -16.69
N ALA A 55 -0.97 -8.50 -15.74
CA ALA A 55 0.20 -8.57 -14.85
C ALA A 55 0.00 -9.51 -13.65
N GLY A 56 -1.21 -10.03 -13.43
CA GLY A 56 -1.53 -10.85 -12.26
C GLY A 56 -0.72 -12.14 -12.18
N LYS A 57 -0.42 -12.77 -13.32
CA LYS A 57 0.43 -13.98 -13.37
C LYS A 57 1.86 -13.71 -12.91
N ALA A 58 2.46 -12.63 -13.40
CA ALA A 58 3.82 -12.24 -13.03
C ALA A 58 3.89 -11.84 -11.55
N CYS A 59 2.91 -11.08 -11.07
CA CYS A 59 2.77 -10.73 -9.65
C CYS A 59 2.65 -11.98 -8.76
N GLY A 60 1.78 -12.93 -9.13
CA GLY A 60 1.58 -14.16 -8.37
C GLY A 60 2.86 -15.01 -8.28
N ALA A 61 3.60 -15.14 -9.38
CA ALA A 61 4.88 -15.85 -9.41
C ALA A 61 5.95 -15.17 -8.55
N LEU A 62 6.00 -13.83 -8.54
CA LEU A 62 6.91 -13.08 -7.66
C LEU A 62 6.58 -13.33 -6.18
N VAL A 63 5.31 -13.22 -5.80
CA VAL A 63 4.84 -13.48 -4.44
C VAL A 63 5.07 -14.93 -4.01
N GLU A 64 5.03 -15.87 -4.96
CA GLU A 64 5.32 -17.30 -4.70
C GLU A 64 6.81 -17.59 -4.52
N ALA A 65 7.68 -16.86 -5.22
CA ALA A 65 9.13 -17.01 -5.09
C ALA A 65 9.71 -16.40 -3.79
N LEU A 66 8.96 -15.50 -3.14
CA LEU A 66 9.36 -14.87 -1.88
C LEU A 66 9.07 -15.79 -0.70
N ASP A 67 10.14 -16.27 -0.06
CA ASP A 67 10.08 -16.91 1.26
C ASP A 67 10.60 -15.93 2.31
N LEU A 68 9.67 -15.40 3.09
CA LEU A 68 9.97 -14.48 4.18
C LEU A 68 9.62 -15.06 5.54
N ASP A 69 9.28 -16.35 5.67
CA ASP A 69 8.79 -16.93 6.95
C ASP A 69 9.73 -16.60 8.12
N SER A 70 11.04 -16.82 7.92
CA SER A 70 12.07 -16.56 8.95
C SER A 70 12.31 -15.07 9.25
N SER A 71 12.05 -14.20 8.28
CA SER A 71 12.30 -12.76 8.39
C SER A 71 11.06 -12.00 8.83
N TYR A 72 9.87 -12.54 8.57
CA TYR A 72 8.59 -11.87 8.79
C TYR A 72 8.37 -11.57 10.26
N THR A 73 8.70 -12.50 11.15
CA THR A 73 8.62 -12.28 12.61
C THR A 73 9.47 -11.09 13.07
N LYS A 74 10.63 -10.86 12.43
CA LYS A 74 11.52 -9.72 12.74
C LYS A 74 11.01 -8.41 12.13
N MET A 75 10.35 -8.49 10.98
CA MET A 75 9.78 -7.32 10.29
C MET A 75 8.46 -6.87 10.92
N TYR A 76 7.65 -7.79 11.43
CA TYR A 76 6.31 -7.54 11.97
C TYR A 76 6.23 -6.34 12.93
N PRO A 77 7.05 -6.24 14.01
CA PRO A 77 6.96 -5.09 14.92
C PRO A 77 7.21 -3.75 14.20
N ASN A 78 8.22 -3.71 13.32
CA ASN A 78 8.53 -2.51 12.55
C ASN A 78 7.41 -2.13 11.57
N MET A 79 6.71 -3.11 11.00
CA MET A 79 5.55 -2.86 10.13
C MET A 79 4.37 -2.27 10.91
N VAL A 80 4.14 -2.74 12.14
CA VAL A 80 3.11 -2.19 13.05
C VAL A 80 3.46 -0.74 13.39
N ASP A 81 4.69 -0.48 13.82
CA ASP A 81 5.15 0.87 14.16
C ASP A 81 5.05 1.83 12.97
N LEU A 82 5.44 1.38 11.78
CA LEU A 82 5.35 2.17 10.55
C LEU A 82 3.89 2.50 10.20
N ARG A 83 2.98 1.54 10.38
CA ARG A 83 1.54 1.77 10.17
C ARG A 83 1.03 2.81 11.16
N GLU A 84 1.31 2.67 12.45
CA GLU A 84 0.85 3.62 13.47
C GLU A 84 1.37 5.03 13.21
N ALA A 85 2.66 5.16 12.91
CA ALA A 85 3.28 6.43 12.56
C ALA A 85 2.66 7.05 11.30
N GLY A 86 2.47 6.25 10.23
CA GLY A 86 1.83 6.71 9.00
C GLY A 86 0.39 7.16 9.24
N CYS A 87 -0.38 6.39 10.01
CA CYS A 87 -1.76 6.73 10.33
C CYS A 87 -1.87 8.04 11.11
N LYS A 88 -0.96 8.28 12.06
CA LYS A 88 -0.92 9.54 12.82
C LYS A 88 -0.61 10.76 11.94
N VAL A 89 0.19 10.58 10.89
CA VAL A 89 0.62 11.68 10.01
C VAL A 89 -0.38 11.98 8.90
N TYR A 90 -1.04 10.96 8.37
CA TYR A 90 -1.76 11.05 7.09
C TYR A 90 -3.30 10.97 7.16
N CYS A 91 -3.93 10.79 8.33
CA CYS A 91 -5.36 10.39 8.43
C CYS A 91 -6.30 11.18 9.39
#